data_AF-A0ABD0WXA2-F1
#
_entry.id   AF-A0ABD0WXA2-F1
#
_cell.length_a   1.000
_cell.length_b   1.000
_cell.length_c   1.000
_cell.angle_alpha   90.00
_cell.angle_beta   90.00
_cell.angle_gamma   90.00
#
_symmetry.space_group_name_H-M   'P 1'
#
loop_
_entity.id
_entity.type
_entity.pdbx_description
1 polymer ?
#
loop_
_entity_poly.entity_id
_entity_poly.type
_entity_poly.pdbx_seq_one_letter_code
_entity_poly.pdbx_strand_id
1 'polypeptide(L)'
;MGAVKLESIITKSSLLKDVRQLCPQHQTLLKDVRQLCPQHQTLLKDVRQLCPQHQTLLKDVRQLCPQHQTLLKDVRQLSPQHQTFSLEAFHSLILHFAPKHTGFSYLGMYSRLLLAALHYNFNANRETARKSDGAEKYCVRYPRFRKGAYVVRPIKQKASYGYATSLIEAQEGRGFLIQYAYQELHTSSV
;
A
#
# COMPACT_ATOMS: atom_id res chain seq x y z
N MET A 1 -3.10 92.50 -52.32
CA MET A 1 -3.61 91.45 -51.40
C MET A 1 -4.00 90.25 -52.26
N GLY A 2 -3.19 89.19 -52.29
CA GLY A 2 -3.46 88.07 -53.19
C GLY A 2 -2.52 86.91 -52.97
N ALA A 3 -2.57 86.31 -51.78
CA ALA A 3 -1.93 85.04 -51.49
C ALA A 3 -3.02 84.09 -50.96
N VAL A 4 -3.77 83.48 -51.88
CA VAL A 4 -4.61 82.34 -51.50
C VAL A 4 -3.67 81.16 -51.36
N LYS A 5 -3.40 80.84 -50.10
CA LYS A 5 -2.50 79.82 -49.61
C LYS A 5 -2.91 78.46 -50.18
N LEU A 6 -1.91 77.79 -50.74
CA LEU A 6 -1.91 76.36 -51.06
C LEU A 6 -2.42 75.55 -49.87
N GLU A 7 -3.66 75.07 -49.90
CA GLU A 7 -3.97 73.76 -49.37
C GLU A 7 -4.78 72.98 -50.40
N SER A 8 -4.06 72.12 -51.10
CA SER A 8 -4.60 70.87 -51.62
C SER A 8 -5.16 70.05 -50.44
N ILE A 9 -6.32 70.44 -49.91
CA ILE A 9 -7.17 69.54 -49.14
C ILE A 9 -7.92 68.72 -50.17
N ILE A 10 -7.29 67.62 -50.59
CA ILE A 10 -7.90 66.50 -51.30
C ILE A 10 -8.41 66.82 -52.73
N THR A 11 -7.57 66.58 -53.74
CA THR A 11 -8.01 66.63 -55.15
C THR A 11 -8.82 65.38 -55.50
N LYS A 12 -9.90 65.51 -56.30
CA LYS A 12 -10.78 64.40 -56.74
C LYS A 12 -10.01 63.20 -57.32
N SER A 13 -8.84 63.45 -57.91
CA SER A 13 -7.93 62.42 -58.43
C SER A 13 -7.15 61.65 -57.36
N SER A 14 -6.84 62.24 -56.18
CA SER A 14 -6.23 61.51 -55.06
C SER A 14 -7.25 60.56 -54.43
N LEU A 15 -8.48 61.02 -54.15
CA LEU A 15 -9.57 60.16 -53.65
C LEU A 15 -9.87 58.99 -54.59
N LEU A 16 -9.83 59.22 -55.90
CA LEU A 16 -10.05 58.15 -56.88
C LEU A 16 -8.93 57.10 -56.85
N LYS A 17 -7.69 57.49 -56.58
CA LYS A 17 -6.57 56.54 -56.41
C LYS A 17 -6.75 55.74 -55.12
N ASP A 18 -7.13 56.39 -54.03
CA ASP A 18 -7.35 55.74 -52.75
C ASP A 18 -8.52 54.74 -52.84
N VAL A 19 -9.65 55.13 -53.44
CA VAL A 19 -10.80 54.23 -53.67
C VAL A 19 -10.40 53.06 -54.58
N ARG A 20 -9.62 53.30 -55.64
CA ARG A 20 -9.11 52.22 -56.52
C ARG A 20 -8.17 51.26 -55.78
N GLN A 21 -7.41 51.72 -54.79
CA GLN A 21 -6.54 50.88 -53.96
C GLN A 21 -7.29 50.16 -52.82
N LEU A 22 -8.33 50.78 -52.26
CA LEU A 22 -9.19 50.21 -51.21
C LEU A 22 -10.10 49.08 -51.72
N CYS A 23 -10.60 49.18 -52.97
CA CYS A 23 -11.49 48.16 -53.53
C CYS A 23 -10.89 46.74 -53.57
N PRO A 24 -9.65 46.53 -54.05
CA PRO A 24 -8.99 45.22 -53.97
C PRO A 24 -8.81 44.72 -52.54
N GLN A 25 -8.45 45.59 -51.60
CA GLN A 25 -8.28 45.22 -50.19
C GLN A 25 -9.60 44.75 -49.56
N HIS A 26 -10.70 45.46 -49.84
CA HIS A 26 -12.03 45.06 -49.39
C HIS A 26 -12.47 43.71 -49.98
N GLN A 27 -12.17 43.46 -51.26
CA GLN A 27 -12.45 42.17 -51.90
C GLN A 27 -11.63 41.01 -51.30
N THR A 28 -10.37 41.25 -50.95
CA THR A 28 -9.53 40.26 -50.26
C THR A 28 -10.10 39.95 -48.87
N LEU A 29 -10.43 40.98 -48.09
CA LEU A 29 -10.99 40.80 -46.76
C LEU A 29 -12.34 40.05 -46.79
N LEU A 30 -13.19 40.29 -47.80
CA LEU A 30 -14.42 39.53 -48.01
C LEU A 30 -14.15 38.05 -48.35
N LYS A 31 -13.09 37.74 -49.11
CA LYS A 31 -12.70 36.36 -49.40
C LYS A 31 -12.19 35.66 -48.13
N ASP A 32 -11.38 36.34 -47.34
CA ASP A 32 -10.85 35.81 -46.08
C ASP A 32 -11.98 35.51 -45.09
N VAL A 33 -12.93 36.44 -44.92
CA VAL A 33 -14.12 36.23 -44.08
C VAL A 33 -14.96 35.05 -44.58
N ARG A 34 -15.15 34.92 -45.89
CA ARG A 34 -15.86 33.77 -46.48
C ARG A 34 -15.14 32.44 -46.24
N GLN A 35 -13.81 32.43 -46.20
CA GLN A 35 -13.02 31.23 -45.91
C GLN A 35 -12.95 30.90 -44.41
N LEU A 36 -12.99 31.90 -43.53
CA LEU A 36 -13.00 31.74 -42.07
C LEU A 36 -14.33 31.19 -41.53
N CYS A 37 -15.46 31.53 -42.16
CA CYS A 37 -16.78 31.08 -41.72
C CYS A 37 -16.93 29.53 -41.63
N PRO A 38 -16.55 28.74 -42.66
CA PRO A 38 -16.57 27.28 -42.59
C PRO A 38 -15.64 26.69 -41.51
N GLN A 39 -14.46 27.30 -41.30
CA GLN A 39 -13.51 26.87 -40.28
C GLN A 39 -14.10 27.05 -38.87
N HIS A 40 -14.72 28.21 -38.62
CA HIS A 40 -15.38 28.47 -37.34
C HIS A 40 -16.56 27.52 -37.09
N GLN A 41 -17.36 27.21 -38.12
CA GLN A 41 -18.44 26.23 -38.01
C GLN A 41 -17.94 24.81 -37.73
N THR A 42 -16.80 24.43 -38.30
CA THR A 42 -16.16 23.13 -38.06
C THR A 42 -15.69 23.03 -36.61
N LEU A 43 -14.97 24.06 -36.14
CA LEU A 43 -14.50 24.13 -34.75
C LEU A 43 -15.66 24.09 -33.74
N LEU A 44 -16.78 24.77 -34.03
CA LEU A 44 -17.99 24.68 -33.19
C LEU A 44 -18.59 23.26 -33.16
N LYS A 45 -18.54 22.51 -34.27
CA LYS A 45 -19.00 21.12 -34.29
C LYS A 45 -18.08 20.23 -33.47
N ASP A 46 -16.77 20.42 -33.58
CA ASP A 46 -15.77 19.65 -32.84
C ASP A 46 -15.92 19.88 -31.33
N VAL A 47 -16.07 21.14 -30.90
CA VAL A 47 -16.33 21.49 -29.49
C VAL A 47 -17.64 20.86 -29.00
N ARG A 48 -18.70 20.88 -29.81
CA ARG A 48 -19.98 20.22 -29.46
C ARG A 48 -19.84 18.70 -29.33
N GLN A 49 -18.98 18.06 -30.10
CA GLN A 49 -18.73 16.62 -30.03
C GLN A 49 -17.80 16.23 -28.88
N LEU A 50 -16.84 17.08 -28.52
CA LEU A 50 -15.91 16.86 -27.40
C LEU A 50 -16.58 17.04 -26.03
N CYS A 51 -17.57 17.94 -25.91
CA CYS A 51 -18.28 18.19 -24.65
C CYS A 51 -18.89 16.92 -24.00
N PRO A 52 -19.65 16.07 -24.73
CA PRO A 52 -20.16 14.80 -24.20
C PRO A 52 -19.04 13.84 -23.78
N GLN A 53 -17.97 13.74 -24.56
CA GLN A 53 -16.84 12.83 -24.27
C GLN A 53 -16.14 13.24 -22.97
N HIS A 54 -15.93 14.54 -22.76
CA HIS A 54 -15.33 15.08 -21.55
C HIS A 54 -16.23 14.84 -20.31
N GLN A 55 -17.55 14.95 -20.46
CA GLN A 55 -18.50 14.61 -19.40
C GLN A 55 -18.49 13.13 -19.03
N THR A 56 -18.37 12.24 -20.03
CA THR A 56 -18.25 10.80 -19.79
C THR A 56 -16.97 10.47 -19.03
N LEU A 57 -15.82 10.99 -19.47
CA LEU A 57 -14.54 10.81 -18.77
C LEU A 57 -14.58 11.32 -17.32
N LEU A 58 -15.22 12.48 -17.08
CA LEU A 58 -15.40 12.99 -15.72
C LEU A 58 -16.27 12.08 -14.84
N LYS A 59 -17.29 11.43 -15.41
CA LYS A 59 -18.11 10.44 -14.69
C LYS A 59 -17.29 9.19 -14.37
N ASP A 60 -16.53 8.68 -15.33
CA ASP A 60 -15.69 7.49 -15.15
C ASP A 60 -14.61 7.72 -14.08
N VAL A 61 -13.91 8.85 -14.14
CA VAL A 61 -12.93 9.26 -13.12
C VAL A 61 -13.59 9.40 -11.74
N ARG A 62 -14.80 9.97 -11.66
CA ARG A 62 -15.55 10.07 -10.41
C ARG A 62 -15.98 8.71 -9.85
N GLN A 63 -16.23 7.70 -10.70
CA GLN A 63 -16.58 6.36 -10.25
C GLN A 63 -15.35 5.53 -9.85
N LEU A 64 -14.22 5.74 -10.51
CA LEU A 64 -12.95 5.06 -10.19
C LEU A 64 -12.38 5.50 -8.83
N CYS A 65 -12.53 6.77 -8.45
CA CYS A 65 -11.99 7.30 -7.19
C CYS A 65 -12.53 6.56 -5.93
N PRO A 66 -13.86 6.36 -5.76
CA PRO A 66 -14.41 5.56 -4.67
C PRO A 66 -14.00 4.09 -4.74
N GLN A 67 -13.98 3.49 -5.93
CA GLN A 67 -13.56 2.09 -6.11
C GLN A 67 -12.11 1.89 -5.68
N HIS A 68 -11.22 2.82 -6.01
CA HIS A 68 -9.82 2.80 -5.57
C HIS A 68 -9.70 2.96 -4.05
N GLN A 69 -10.49 3.83 -3.42
CA GLN A 69 -10.51 3.94 -1.95
C GLN A 69 -11.04 2.68 -1.27
N THR A 70 -12.09 2.07 -1.81
CA THR A 70 -12.62 0.79 -1.30
C THR A 70 -11.60 -0.33 -1.47
N LEU A 71 -10.97 -0.43 -2.64
CA LEU A 71 -9.90 -1.39 -2.90
C LEU A 71 -8.72 -1.20 -1.94
N LEU A 72 -8.29 0.04 -1.66
CA LEU A 72 -7.24 0.31 -0.68
C LEU A 72 -7.65 -0.04 0.76
N LYS A 73 -8.92 0.17 1.13
CA LYS A 73 -9.46 -0.28 2.42
C LYS A 73 -9.50 -1.80 2.50
N ASP A 74 -9.90 -2.48 1.42
CA ASP A 74 -9.93 -3.93 1.33
C ASP A 74 -8.52 -4.50 1.38
N VAL A 75 -7.56 -3.93 0.66
CA VAL A 75 -6.13 -4.30 0.73
C VAL A 75 -5.56 -4.08 2.13
N ARG A 76 -5.96 -3.04 2.85
CA ARG A 76 -5.57 -2.84 4.26
C ARG A 76 -6.23 -3.87 5.18
N GLN A 77 -7.45 -4.32 4.87
CA GLN A 77 -8.15 -5.39 5.58
C GLN A 77 -7.67 -6.78 5.18
N LEU A 78 -6.98 -6.91 4.03
CA LEU A 78 -6.11 -8.02 3.66
C LEU A 78 -4.79 -7.92 4.45
N SER A 79 -4.89 -7.89 5.79
CA SER A 79 -3.94 -8.65 6.61
C SER A 79 -3.83 -10.04 5.98
N PRO A 80 -2.66 -10.69 5.90
CA PRO A 80 -2.58 -12.04 5.33
C PRO A 80 -3.55 -12.90 6.14
N GLN A 81 -4.73 -13.19 5.56
CA GLN A 81 -5.98 -13.52 6.28
C GLN A 81 -5.89 -14.79 7.16
N HIS A 82 -4.71 -15.41 7.28
CA HIS A 82 -4.48 -16.70 7.92
C HIS A 82 -3.10 -16.86 8.61
N GLN A 83 -2.31 -15.79 8.86
CA GLN A 83 -1.00 -15.95 9.52
C GLN A 83 -0.97 -15.48 10.98
N THR A 84 -2.00 -15.83 11.76
CA THR A 84 -1.97 -15.74 13.24
C THR A 84 -1.10 -16.83 13.87
N PHE A 85 -0.54 -17.76 13.09
CA PHE A 85 0.25 -18.89 13.60
C PHE A 85 1.31 -18.49 14.63
N SER A 86 2.04 -17.40 14.37
CA SER A 86 3.08 -16.93 15.29
C SER A 86 2.51 -16.42 16.61
N LEU A 87 1.38 -15.71 16.54
CA LEU A 87 0.66 -15.19 17.70
C LEU A 87 0.01 -16.32 18.50
N GLU A 88 -0.62 -17.29 17.82
CA GLU A 88 -1.20 -18.48 18.44
C GLU A 88 -0.13 -19.34 19.12
N ALA A 89 1.05 -19.49 18.49
CA ALA A 89 2.18 -20.18 19.07
C ALA A 89 2.68 -19.46 20.34
N PHE A 90 2.80 -18.12 20.29
CA PHE A 90 3.18 -17.34 21.47
C PHE A 90 2.14 -17.43 22.60
N HIS A 91 0.85 -17.32 22.27
CA HIS A 91 -0.24 -17.51 23.23
C HIS A 91 -0.20 -18.91 23.87
N SER A 92 0.06 -19.95 23.08
CA SER A 92 0.20 -21.32 23.57
C SER A 92 1.38 -21.45 24.54
N LEU A 93 2.49 -20.75 24.30
CA LEU A 93 3.62 -20.70 25.23
C LEU A 93 3.24 -20.00 26.54
N ILE A 94 2.51 -18.89 26.50
CA ILE A 94 2.03 -18.23 27.72
C ILE A 94 1.22 -19.20 28.58
N LEU A 95 0.32 -19.97 27.96
CA LEU A 95 -0.47 -20.97 28.69
C LEU A 95 0.39 -22.09 29.31
N HIS A 96 1.52 -22.42 28.70
CA HIS A 96 2.47 -23.40 29.23
C HIS A 96 3.26 -22.85 30.43
N PHE A 97 3.78 -21.62 30.33
CA PHE A 97 4.57 -21.00 31.40
C PHE A 97 3.71 -20.46 32.54
N ALA A 98 2.50 -19.98 32.25
CA ALA A 98 1.56 -19.40 33.21
C ALA A 98 0.13 -19.94 32.95
N PRO A 99 -0.17 -21.18 33.38
CA PRO A 99 -1.49 -21.78 33.21
C PRO A 99 -2.57 -20.97 33.95
N LYS A 100 -3.72 -20.77 33.29
CA LYS A 100 -4.85 -19.98 33.85
C LYS A 100 -5.46 -20.56 35.13
N HIS A 101 -5.33 -21.87 35.32
CA HIS A 101 -5.91 -22.59 36.46
C HIS A 101 -4.97 -22.64 37.68
N THR A 102 -3.76 -22.09 37.55
CA THR A 102 -2.79 -22.01 38.64
C THR A 102 -2.67 -20.56 39.10
N GLY A 103 -2.87 -20.33 40.39
CA GLY A 103 -2.69 -19.00 40.98
C GLY A 103 -1.21 -18.67 41.16
N PHE A 104 -0.81 -17.46 40.77
CA PHE A 104 0.54 -16.94 40.96
C PHE A 104 0.49 -15.57 41.63
N SER A 105 1.53 -15.22 42.40
CA SER A 105 1.72 -13.85 42.84
C SER A 105 1.96 -12.93 41.63
N TYR A 106 1.75 -11.63 41.80
CA TYR A 106 1.98 -10.66 40.73
C TYR A 106 3.39 -10.81 40.11
N LEU A 107 4.42 -10.85 40.98
CA LEU A 107 5.81 -11.00 40.54
C LEU A 107 6.07 -12.36 39.87
N GLY A 108 5.45 -13.43 40.38
CA GLY A 108 5.55 -14.77 39.79
C GLY A 108 4.93 -14.83 38.40
N MET A 109 3.74 -14.24 38.21
CA MET A 109 3.09 -14.15 36.91
C MET A 109 3.91 -13.30 35.93
N TYR A 110 4.38 -12.13 36.36
CA TYR A 110 5.22 -11.25 35.54
C TYR A 110 6.50 -11.96 35.07
N SER A 111 7.19 -12.66 35.97
CA SER A 111 8.41 -13.42 35.64
C SER A 111 8.15 -14.54 34.64
N ARG A 112 7.05 -15.29 34.81
CA ARG A 112 6.64 -16.35 33.87
C ARG A 112 6.29 -15.81 32.49
N LEU A 113 5.63 -14.65 32.40
CA LEU A 113 5.33 -13.99 31.12
C LEU A 113 6.63 -13.53 30.42
N LEU A 114 7.58 -12.95 31.16
CA LEU A 114 8.89 -12.59 30.62
C LEU A 114 9.66 -13.82 30.13
N LEU A 115 9.61 -14.92 30.89
CA LEU A 115 10.26 -16.18 30.49
C LEU A 115 9.64 -16.76 29.22
N ALA A 116 8.32 -16.70 29.07
CA ALA A 116 7.63 -17.10 27.85
C ALA A 116 8.06 -16.25 26.64
N ALA A 117 8.17 -14.93 26.81
CA ALA A 117 8.64 -14.01 25.78
C ALA A 117 10.09 -14.29 25.38
N LEU A 118 10.96 -14.50 26.37
CA LEU A 118 12.37 -14.83 26.13
C LEU A 118 12.52 -16.17 25.40
N HIS A 119 11.81 -17.21 25.86
CA HIS A 119 11.80 -18.52 25.21
C HIS A 119 11.30 -18.42 23.76
N TYR A 120 10.24 -17.66 23.52
CA TYR A 120 9.71 -17.43 22.18
C TYR A 120 10.74 -16.75 21.28
N ASN A 121 11.34 -15.64 21.73
CA ASN A 121 12.33 -14.91 20.95
C ASN A 121 13.55 -15.78 20.61
N PHE A 122 14.03 -16.57 21.57
CA PHE A 122 15.17 -17.47 21.38
C PHE A 122 14.84 -18.60 20.40
N ASN A 123 13.59 -19.09 20.37
CA ASN A 123 13.19 -20.27 19.61
C ASN A 123 12.34 -19.99 18.36
N ALA A 124 12.00 -18.73 18.07
CA ALA A 124 11.14 -18.35 16.94
C ALA A 124 11.78 -18.70 15.60
N ASN A 125 13.08 -18.44 15.46
CA ASN A 125 13.82 -18.57 14.20
C ASN A 125 14.66 -19.85 14.10
N ARG A 126 14.24 -20.91 14.81
CA ARG A 126 14.91 -22.22 14.70
C ARG A 126 14.91 -22.72 13.26
N GLU A 127 16.07 -23.20 12.83
CA GLU A 127 16.28 -23.82 11.53
C GLU A 127 15.47 -25.10 11.38
N THR A 128 15.30 -25.53 10.12
CA THR A 128 14.68 -26.81 9.78
C THR A 128 15.58 -27.96 10.26
N ALA A 129 14.96 -29.00 10.82
CA ALA A 129 15.64 -30.19 11.26
C ALA A 129 16.19 -30.96 10.06
N ARG A 130 17.45 -31.39 10.13
CA ARG A 130 18.09 -32.23 9.10
C ARG A 130 18.02 -33.71 9.46
N LYS A 131 17.98 -34.55 8.44
CA LYS A 131 18.13 -36.02 8.52
C LYS A 131 19.61 -36.39 8.56
N SER A 132 19.89 -37.68 8.78
CA SER A 132 21.25 -38.24 8.77
C SER A 132 21.96 -38.08 7.41
N ASP A 133 21.19 -37.98 6.33
CA ASP A 133 21.67 -37.74 4.96
C ASP A 133 21.92 -36.24 4.66
N GLY A 134 21.69 -35.34 5.62
CA GLY A 134 21.78 -33.89 5.45
C GLY A 134 20.53 -33.22 4.86
N ALA A 135 19.52 -33.98 4.43
CA ALA A 135 18.29 -33.44 3.85
C ALA A 135 17.35 -32.87 4.91
N GLU A 136 16.59 -31.84 4.55
CA GLU A 136 15.63 -31.19 5.44
C GLU A 136 14.39 -32.08 5.72
N LYS A 137 13.88 -32.00 6.95
CA LYS A 137 12.69 -32.74 7.39
C LYS A 137 11.44 -31.90 7.18
N TYR A 138 10.44 -32.51 6.54
CA TYR A 138 9.13 -31.92 6.28
C TYR A 138 8.01 -32.79 6.85
N CYS A 139 6.91 -32.17 7.28
CA CYS A 139 5.68 -32.85 7.66
C CYS A 139 4.53 -32.48 6.73
N VAL A 140 3.64 -33.43 6.49
CA VAL A 140 2.39 -33.22 5.76
C VAL A 140 1.29 -32.93 6.76
N ARG A 141 0.56 -31.84 6.55
CA ARG A 141 -0.63 -31.46 7.34
C ARG A 141 -1.84 -31.39 6.42
N TYR A 142 -3.02 -31.73 6.95
CA TYR A 142 -4.29 -31.69 6.24
C TYR A 142 -5.20 -30.64 6.88
N PRO A 143 -5.14 -29.36 6.44
CA PRO A 143 -5.98 -28.32 7.02
C PRO A 143 -7.46 -28.58 6.70
N ARG A 144 -8.33 -28.48 7.70
CA ARG A 144 -9.78 -28.73 7.57
C ARG A 144 -10.42 -27.91 6.45
N PHE A 145 -9.99 -26.66 6.27
CA PHE A 145 -10.52 -25.76 5.23
C PHE A 145 -10.15 -26.16 3.80
N ARG A 146 -9.13 -27.01 3.62
CA ARG A 146 -8.65 -27.46 2.30
C ARG A 146 -9.34 -28.73 1.81
N LYS A 147 -10.40 -29.20 2.48
CA LYS A 147 -11.29 -30.31 2.05
C LYS A 147 -10.52 -31.52 1.47
N GLY A 148 -9.54 -32.02 2.22
CA GLY A 148 -8.74 -33.18 1.83
C GLY A 148 -7.40 -32.87 1.17
N ALA A 149 -7.15 -31.64 0.71
CA ALA A 149 -5.83 -31.26 0.22
C ALA A 149 -4.84 -31.01 1.37
N TYR A 150 -3.57 -31.31 1.11
CA TYR A 150 -2.49 -31.22 2.11
C TYR A 150 -1.61 -29.98 1.92
N VAL A 151 -0.84 -29.68 2.98
CA VAL A 151 0.20 -28.65 3.02
C VAL A 151 1.45 -29.29 3.60
N VAL A 152 2.57 -29.14 2.89
CA VAL A 152 3.89 -29.54 3.38
C VAL A 152 4.48 -28.40 4.20
N ARG A 153 4.99 -28.68 5.40
CA ARG A 153 5.62 -27.69 6.28
C ARG A 153 6.99 -28.18 6.76
N PRO A 154 8.01 -27.31 6.84
CA PRO A 154 9.29 -27.67 7.43
C PRO A 154 9.13 -27.99 8.91
N ILE A 155 9.82 -29.04 9.38
CA ILE A 155 9.89 -29.39 10.80
C ILE A 155 11.08 -28.65 11.40
N LYS A 156 10.85 -27.74 12.36
CA LYS A 156 11.94 -27.03 13.05
C LYS A 156 12.71 -27.97 13.99
N GLN A 157 13.97 -27.66 14.23
CA GLN A 157 14.82 -28.34 15.24
C GLN A 157 14.19 -28.26 16.65
N LYS A 158 14.67 -29.09 17.58
CA LYS A 158 14.20 -29.07 18.99
C LYS A 158 14.43 -27.69 19.63
N ALA A 159 13.62 -27.35 20.64
CA ALA A 159 13.77 -26.09 21.35
C ALA A 159 15.08 -26.08 22.13
N SER A 160 15.76 -24.95 22.14
CA SER A 160 16.99 -24.72 22.89
C SER A 160 16.71 -23.80 24.07
N TYR A 161 17.40 -24.09 25.17
CA TYR A 161 17.20 -23.47 26.47
C TYR A 161 18.47 -22.78 26.99
N GLY A 162 19.45 -22.50 26.11
CA GLY A 162 20.73 -21.89 26.52
C GLY A 162 20.54 -20.56 27.28
N TYR A 163 19.53 -19.77 26.91
CA TYR A 163 19.17 -18.54 27.62
C TYR A 163 18.83 -18.79 29.11
N ALA A 164 18.26 -19.95 29.44
CA ALA A 164 17.87 -20.26 30.80
C ALA A 164 19.07 -20.68 31.64
N THR A 165 20.02 -21.43 31.08
CA THR A 165 21.28 -21.75 31.74
C THR A 165 22.02 -20.45 32.11
N SER A 166 22.11 -19.50 31.17
CA SER A 166 22.72 -18.19 31.45
C SER A 166 21.98 -17.39 32.52
N LEU A 167 20.64 -17.49 32.58
CA LEU A 167 19.85 -16.85 33.64
C LEU A 167 20.10 -17.47 35.01
N ILE A 168 20.20 -18.80 35.09
CA ILE A 168 20.48 -19.51 36.34
C ILE A 168 21.89 -19.16 36.83
N GLU A 169 22.90 -19.22 35.96
CA GLU A 169 24.28 -18.84 36.29
C GLU A 169 24.39 -17.37 36.75
N ALA A 170 23.69 -16.46 36.07
CA ALA A 170 23.66 -15.05 36.47
C ALA A 170 23.00 -14.81 37.84
N GLN A 171 22.11 -15.71 38.28
CA GLN A 171 21.49 -15.67 39.61
C GLN A 171 22.32 -16.36 40.69
N GLU A 172 23.08 -17.40 40.37
CA GLU A 172 24.00 -18.04 41.32
C GLU A 172 25.11 -17.07 41.76
N GLY A 173 25.49 -16.11 40.89
CA GLY A 173 26.35 -14.98 41.26
C GLY A 173 25.66 -13.86 42.05
N ARG A 174 24.31 -13.90 42.19
CA ARG A 174 23.48 -12.87 42.84
C ARG A 174 22.27 -13.51 43.53
N GLY A 175 22.51 -14.15 44.67
CA GLY A 175 21.51 -14.64 45.65
C GLY A 175 20.04 -14.78 45.20
N PHE A 176 19.64 -16.02 44.91
CA PHE A 176 18.29 -16.63 44.94
C PHE A 176 17.09 -15.82 44.43
N LEU A 177 16.46 -16.25 43.31
CA LEU A 177 14.99 -16.21 43.12
C LEU A 177 14.39 -17.04 41.95
N ILE A 178 15.15 -17.70 41.06
CA ILE A 178 14.60 -18.40 39.86
C ILE A 178 14.63 -19.95 39.96
N GLN A 179 15.32 -20.51 40.95
CA GLN A 179 15.49 -21.98 41.08
C GLN A 179 14.16 -22.77 41.11
N TYR A 180 13.10 -22.18 41.69
CA TYR A 180 11.77 -22.81 41.80
C TYR A 180 11.01 -22.94 40.47
N ALA A 181 11.23 -22.05 39.49
CA ALA A 181 10.47 -22.09 38.24
C ALA A 181 10.96 -23.19 37.27
N TYR A 182 12.22 -23.61 37.41
CA TYR A 182 12.84 -24.58 36.51
C TYR A 182 12.55 -26.04 36.89
N GLN A 183 12.40 -26.32 38.19
CA GLN A 183 12.10 -27.67 38.69
C GLN A 183 10.66 -28.14 38.36
N GLU A 184 9.68 -27.24 38.32
CA GLU A 184 8.28 -27.60 37.99
C GLU A 184 8.03 -27.83 36.50
N LEU A 185 8.84 -27.24 35.61
CA LEU A 185 8.67 -27.40 34.16
C LEU A 185 9.18 -28.78 33.66
N HIS A 186 10.12 -29.41 34.38
CA HIS A 186 10.67 -30.72 34.00
C HIS A 186 9.85 -31.92 34.49
N THR A 187 8.89 -31.74 35.39
CA THR A 187 8.01 -32.83 35.87
C THR A 187 6.76 -33.05 35.02
N SER A 188 6.48 -32.18 34.03
CA SER A 188 5.29 -32.29 33.15
C SER A 188 5.61 -32.83 31.75
N SER A 189 6.84 -33.31 31.53
CA SER A 189 7.25 -34.00 30.30
C SER A 189 7.43 -35.50 30.57
N VAL A 190 6.30 -36.20 30.72
CA VAL A 190 6.16 -37.66 30.50
C VAL A 190 4.97 -37.85 29.57
#